data_AF-A0A852TZY5-F1
#
_entry.id   AF-A0A852TZY5-F1
#
_cell.length_a   1.000
_cell.length_b   1.000
_cell.length_c   1.000
_cell.angle_alpha   90.00
_cell.angle_beta   90.00
_cell.angle_gamma   90.00
#
_symmetry.space_group_name_H-M   'P 1'
#
loop_
_entity.id
_entity.type
_entity.pdbx_description
1 polymer ?
#
loop_
_entity_poly.entity_id
_entity_poly.type
_entity_poly.pdbx_seq_one_letter_code
_entity_poly.pdbx_strand_id
1 'polypeptide(L)' 'MNPKRVLHDEVGMLELHCQVLHDLEQSQALLVYTAVPGSESHEKLRLLSVIGDQSLRTGAE' A
#
# COMPACT_ATOMS: atom_id res chain seq x y z
N MET A 1 15.03 -7.46 -4.98
CA MET A 1 14.46 -6.19 -5.47
C MET A 1 14.48 -5.23 -4.29
N ASN A 2 15.04 -4.02 -4.43
CA ASN A 2 15.13 -3.09 -3.31
C ASN A 2 13.73 -2.64 -2.86
N PRO A 3 13.45 -2.56 -1.55
CA PRO A 3 12.16 -2.10 -1.08
C PRO A 3 11.96 -0.62 -1.44
N LYS A 4 10.72 -0.27 -1.78
CA LYS A 4 10.29 1.10 -2.01
C LYS A 4 10.00 1.77 -0.68
N ARG A 5 10.38 3.05 -0.60
CA ARG A 5 10.05 3.91 0.54
C ARG A 5 8.86 4.78 0.15
N VAL A 6 7.77 4.67 0.89
CA VAL A 6 6.52 5.40 0.65
C VAL A 6 6.20 6.21 1.89
N LEU A 7 5.89 7.49 1.72
CA LEU A 7 5.40 8.33 2.81
C LEU A 7 3.87 8.32 2.75
N HIS A 8 3.23 7.84 3.81
CA HIS A 8 1.77 7.89 3.98
C HIS A 8 1.42 8.92 5.05
N ASP A 9 0.42 9.75 4.82
CA ASP A 9 0.10 10.88 5.71
C ASP A 9 -0.25 10.42 7.14
N GLU A 10 -1.04 9.35 7.26
CA GLU A 10 -1.49 8.87 8.58
C GLU A 10 -0.45 8.02 9.34
N VAL A 11 0.35 7.19 8.65
CA VAL A 11 1.24 6.21 9.29
C VAL A 11 2.73 6.48 9.06
N GLY A 12 3.04 7.56 8.34
CA GLY A 12 4.40 8.00 8.05
C GLY A 12 5.11 7.12 7.03
N MET A 13 6.42 6.97 7.20
CA MET A 13 7.28 6.22 6.28
C MET A 13 7.01 4.71 6.36
N LEU A 14 6.90 4.09 5.18
CA LEU A 14 6.72 2.67 4.95
C LEU A 14 7.86 2.14 4.05
N GLU A 15 8.38 0.99 4.40
CA GLU A 15 9.31 0.21 3.59
C GLU A 15 8.57 -1.00 3.02
N LEU A 16 8.35 -1.00 1.70
CA LEU A 16 7.43 -1.91 1.02
C LEU A 16 8.10 -2.60 -0.17
N HIS A 17 7.87 -3.90 -0.33
CA HIS A 17 8.07 -4.55 -1.61
C HIS A 17 6.91 -4.18 -2.54
N CYS A 18 7.22 -3.95 -3.82
CA CYS A 18 6.22 -3.57 -4.81
C CYS A 18 6.32 -4.51 -5.99
N GLN A 19 5.26 -5.25 -6.25
CA GLN A 19 5.11 -6.06 -7.45
C GLN A 19 4.13 -5.38 -8.39
N VAL A 20 4.50 -5.30 -9.68
CA VAL A 20 3.61 -4.78 -10.72
C VAL A 20 3.13 -5.95 -11.57
N LEU A 21 1.82 -6.12 -11.65
CA LEU A 21 1.16 -7.11 -12.48
C LEU A 21 0.49 -6.38 -13.64
N HIS A 22 0.92 -6.65 -14.87
CA HIS A 22 0.37 -6.01 -16.06
C HIS A 22 -0.72 -6.88 -16.67
N ASP A 23 -1.86 -6.26 -16.98
CA ASP A 23 -2.83 -6.79 -17.93
C ASP A 23 -2.56 -6.13 -19.29
N LEU A 24 -1.93 -6.90 -20.18
CA LEU A 24 -1.49 -6.42 -21.48
C LEU A 24 -2.64 -6.23 -22.47
N GLU A 25 -3.74 -6.96 -22.30
CA GLU A 25 -4.91 -6.86 -23.17
C GLU A 25 -5.69 -5.58 -22.86
N GLN A 26 -5.83 -5.27 -21.58
CA GLN A 26 -6.59 -4.11 -21.11
C GLN A 26 -5.74 -2.86 -20.89
N SER A 27 -4.42 -2.95 -21.12
CA SER A 27 -3.46 -1.87 -20.82
C SER A 27 -3.57 -1.37 -19.36
N GLN A 28 -3.83 -2.30 -18.43
CA GLN A 28 -3.96 -2.02 -17.00
C GLN A 28 -2.77 -2.57 -16.23
N ALA A 29 -2.56 -2.05 -15.01
CA ALA A 29 -1.58 -2.58 -14.08
C ALA A 29 -2.12 -2.58 -12.66
N LEU A 30 -1.89 -3.69 -11.95
CA LEU A 30 -2.12 -3.81 -10.52
C LEU A 30 -0.79 -3.71 -9.78
N LEU A 31 -0.71 -2.76 -8.84
CA LEU A 31 0.44 -2.59 -7.96
C LEU A 31 0.13 -3.26 -6.62
N VAL A 32 0.90 -4.29 -6.27
CA VAL A 32 0.77 -4.99 -5.00
C VAL A 32 1.91 -4.57 -4.10
N TYR A 33 1.57 -3.91 -2.99
CA TYR A 33 2.51 -3.52 -1.95
C TYR A 33 2.44 -4.50 -0.78
N THR A 34 3.59 -5.00 -0.34
CA THR A 34 3.71 -5.88 0.82
C THR A 34 4.86 -5.42 1.73
N ALA A 35 4.83 -5.83 2.99
CA ALA A 35 5.91 -5.62 3.93
C ALA A 35 6.39 -6.96 4.50
N VAL A 36 7.59 -6.98 5.08
CA VAL A 36 8.12 -8.18 5.74
C VAL A 36 7.28 -8.46 6.99
N PRO A 37 6.71 -9.67 7.16
CA PRO A 37 5.93 -10.00 8.35
C PRO A 37 6.70 -9.73 9.65
N GLY A 38 6.05 -9.09 10.62
CA GLY A 38 6.66 -8.70 11.89
C GLY A 38 7.50 -7.40 11.84
N SER A 39 7.66 -6.78 10.67
CA SER A 39 8.26 -5.44 10.56
C SER A 39 7.29 -4.33 10.98
N GLU A 40 7.82 -3.15 11.31
CA GLU A 40 7.02 -1.96 11.60
C GLU A 40 6.09 -1.59 10.42
N SER A 41 6.61 -1.67 9.19
CA SER A 41 5.82 -1.37 7.99
C SER A 41 4.67 -2.36 7.79
N HIS A 42 4.85 -3.62 8.22
CA HIS A 42 3.78 -4.62 8.18
C HIS A 42 2.66 -4.31 9.16
N GLU A 43 3.00 -3.84 10.36
CA GLU A 43 1.99 -3.44 11.32
C GLU A 43 1.26 -2.15 10.91
N LYS A 44 1.98 -1.19 10.32
CA LYS A 44 1.36 0.01 9.73
C LYS A 44 0.42 -0.32 8.58
N LEU A 45 0.77 -1.27 7.70
CA LEU A 45 -0.15 -1.75 6.64
C LEU A 45 -1.40 -2.39 7.23
N ARG A 46 -1.27 -3.16 8.32
CA ARG A 46 -2.43 -3.73 9.02
C ARG A 46 -3.32 -2.62 9.59
N LEU A 47 -2.75 -1.59 10.21
CA LEU A 47 -3.50 -0.44 10.71
C LEU A 47 -4.26 0.27 9.57
N LEU A 48 -3.61 0.48 8.42
CA LEU A 48 -4.21 1.09 7.24
C LEU A 48 -5.42 0.33 6.71
N SER A 49 -5.48 -1.00 6.85
CA SER A 49 -6.68 -1.77 6.47
C SER A 49 -7.92 -1.45 7.31
N VAL A 50 -7.74 -0.79 8.47
CA VAL A 50 -8.82 -0.37 9.36
C VAL A 50 -9.15 1.11 9.17
N ILE A 51 -8.15 1.98 9.16
CA ILE A 51 -8.35 3.44 9.05
C ILE A 51 -8.58 3.92 7.61
N GLY A 52 -8.00 3.24 6.62
CA GLY A 52 -8.13 3.60 5.21
C GLY A 52 -9.57 3.51 4.67
N ASP A 53 -10.38 2.61 5.23
CA ASP A 53 -11.81 2.49 4.88
C ASP A 53 -12.61 3.75 5.30
N GLN A 54 -12.15 4.47 6.33
CA GLN A 54 -12.79 5.69 6.80
C GLN A 54 -12.54 6.86 5.85
N SER A 55 -11.33 6.98 5.30
CA SER A 55 -10.98 8.05 4.35
C SER A 55 -11.65 7.87 2.98
N LEU A 56 -11.85 6.63 2.52
CA LEU A 56 -12.54 6.36 1.25
C LEU A 56 -14.02 6.78 1.29
N ARG A 57 -14.64 6.79 2.47
CA ARG A 57 -16.03 7.26 2.66
C ARG A 57 -16.16 8.78 2.60
N THR A 58 -15.08 9.52 2.87
CA THR A 58 -15.06 10.98 2.87
C THR A 58 -14.67 11.55 1.48
N GLY A 59 -14.06 10.75 0.60
CA GLY A 59 -13.68 11.16 -0.75
C GLY A 59 -14.73 10.91 -1.85
N ALA A 60 -15.99 10.64 -1.48
CA ALA A 60 -17.10 10.39 -2.41
C ALA A 60 -18.12 11.54 -2.43
N GLU A 61 -17.64 12.78 -2.51
CA GLU A 61 -18.41 13.98 -2.87
C GLU A 61 -17.84 14.64 -4.12
#